data_AF-A0A924ZDT5-F1
#
_entry.id   AF-A0A924ZDT5-F1
#
_cell.length_a   1.000
_cell.length_b   1.000
_cell.length_c   1.000
_cell.angle_alpha   90.00
_cell.angle_beta   90.00
_cell.angle_gamma   90.00
#
_symmetry.space_group_name_H-M   'P 1'
#
loop_
_entity.id
_entity.type
_entity.pdbx_description
1 polymer ?
#
loop_
_entity_poly.entity_id
_entity_poly.type
_entity_poly.pdbx_seq_one_letter_code
_entity_poly.pdbx_strand_id
1 'polypeptide(L)'
;MHVLIVYAHPEPKSFNGAMKDLAVTTLTGLGHSVEVSDLYAMGFNPVAGEGDMTGTRAKTETFSLAREQTVAFENGTLATD
;
A
#
# COMPACT_ATOMS: atom_id res chain seq x y z
N MET A 1 6.97 6.41 19.24
CA MET A 1 7.04 6.71 17.79
C MET A 1 6.11 5.78 17.06
N HIS A 2 5.67 6.16 15.85
CA HIS A 2 4.92 5.29 14.95
C HIS A 2 5.86 4.66 13.93
N VAL A 3 5.82 3.34 13.79
CA VAL A 3 6.64 2.58 12.83
C VAL A 3 5.73 1.83 11.88
N LEU A 4 5.90 2.06 10.58
CA LEU A 4 5.27 1.28 9.52
C LEU A 4 6.27 0.24 9.00
N ILE A 5 5.87 -1.04 9.00
CA ILE A 5 6.61 -2.13 8.37
C ILE A 5 5.86 -2.52 7.09
N VAL A 6 6.48 -2.31 5.94
CA VAL A 6 5.99 -2.85 4.67
C VAL A 6 6.59 -4.24 4.47
N TYR A 7 5.74 -5.26 4.49
CA TYR A 7 6.14 -6.66 4.36
C TYR A 7 5.68 -7.20 2.99
N ALA A 8 6.65 -7.70 2.22
CA ALA A 8 6.44 -8.10 0.83
C ALA A 8 6.98 -9.51 0.58
N HIS A 9 6.43 -10.51 1.27
CA HIS A 9 6.80 -11.91 1.02
C HIS A 9 5.57 -12.86 1.12
N PRO A 10 5.38 -13.80 0.17
CA PRO A 10 4.16 -14.61 0.08
C PRO A 10 4.03 -15.68 1.16
N GLU A 11 5.15 -16.16 1.71
CA GLU A 11 5.19 -17.22 2.72
C GLU A 11 5.42 -16.63 4.13
N PRO A 12 4.42 -16.65 5.03
CA PRO A 12 4.54 -16.11 6.39
C PRO A 12 5.58 -16.79 7.27
N LYS A 13 5.89 -18.08 7.04
CA LYS A 13 6.92 -18.83 7.78
C LYS A 13 8.32 -18.73 7.17
N SER A 14 8.49 -17.85 6.18
CA SER A 14 9.80 -17.57 5.58
C SER A 14 10.73 -16.87 6.58
N PHE A 15 12.01 -16.79 6.22
CA PHE A 15 12.96 -15.97 6.96
C PHE A 15 12.53 -14.49 7.03
N ASN A 16 11.96 -13.94 5.94
CA ASN A 16 11.42 -12.58 5.92
C ASN A 16 10.23 -12.43 6.88
N GLY A 17 9.34 -13.42 6.93
CA GLY A 17 8.21 -13.45 7.87
C GLY A 17 8.70 -13.45 9.32
N ALA A 18 9.68 -14.29 9.64
CA ALA A 18 10.30 -14.32 10.97
C ALA A 18 10.97 -12.99 11.35
N MET A 19 11.67 -12.34 10.41
CA MET A 19 12.27 -11.01 10.64
C MET A 19 11.21 -9.94 10.90
N LYS A 20 10.11 -9.96 10.15
CA LYS A 20 8.97 -9.06 10.36
C LYS A 20 8.34 -9.28 11.74
N ASP A 21 8.09 -10.52 12.14
CA ASP A 21 7.51 -10.84 13.46
C ASP A 21 8.43 -10.42 14.61
N LEU A 22 9.74 -10.65 14.46
CA LEU A 22 10.74 -10.22 15.44
C LEU A 22 10.78 -8.69 15.56
N ALA A 23 10.73 -7.97 14.43
CA ALA A 23 10.70 -6.52 14.42
C ALA A 23 9.45 -5.97 15.12
N VAL A 24 8.26 -6.49 14.79
CA VAL A 24 6.99 -6.11 15.45
C VAL A 24 7.09 -6.30 16.96
N THR A 25 7.54 -7.49 17.39
CA THR A 25 7.66 -7.83 18.82
C THR A 25 8.63 -6.90 19.53
N THR A 26 9.81 -6.68 18.95
CA THR A 26 10.87 -5.86 19.55
C THR A 26 10.45 -4.40 19.67
N LEU A 27 9.95 -3.82 18.58
CA LEU A 27 9.58 -2.40 18.53
C LEU A 27 8.38 -2.09 19.42
N THR A 28 7.39 -2.98 19.45
CA THR A 28 6.25 -2.87 20.37
C THR A 28 6.72 -2.97 21.83
N GLY A 29 7.65 -3.90 22.12
CA GLY A 29 8.27 -4.04 23.45
C GLY A 29 9.04 -2.81 23.92
N LEU A 30 9.55 -1.99 22.99
CA LEU A 30 10.20 -0.70 23.27
C LEU A 30 9.20 0.47 23.40
N GLY A 31 7.90 0.21 23.35
CA GLY A 31 6.85 1.22 23.49
C GLY A 31 6.53 2.00 22.21
N HIS A 32 6.87 1.47 21.03
CA HIS A 32 6.44 2.04 19.75
C HIS A 32 5.09 1.45 19.32
N SER A 33 4.26 2.26 18.67
CA SER A 33 3.12 1.75 17.90
C SER A 33 3.64 1.24 16.56
N VAL A 34 3.30 -0.01 16.22
CA VAL A 34 3.75 -0.66 14.99
C VAL A 34 2.54 -0.99 14.12
N GLU A 35 2.59 -0.57 12.86
CA GLU A 35 1.64 -0.91 11.81
C GLU A 35 2.35 -1.79 10.76
N VAL A 36 1.63 -2.75 10.19
CA VAL A 36 2.18 -3.64 9.16
C VAL A 36 1.29 -3.62 7.93
N SER A 37 1.86 -3.23 6.79
CA SER A 37 1.27 -3.44 5.46
C SER A 37 1.84 -4.73 4.88
N ASP A 38 1.10 -5.84 5.03
CA ASP A 38 1.43 -7.12 4.40
C ASP A 38 0.89 -7.13 2.97
N LEU A 39 1.72 -6.77 2.00
CA LEU A 39 1.30 -6.54 0.62
C LEU A 39 0.69 -7.81 -0.02
N TYR A 40 1.19 -8.99 0.35
CA TYR A 40 0.66 -10.24 -0.19
C TYR A 40 -0.67 -10.60 0.46
N ALA A 41 -0.79 -10.46 1.78
CA ALA A 41 -2.06 -10.72 2.47
C ALA A 41 -3.15 -9.70 2.11
N MET A 42 -2.76 -8.44 1.85
CA MET A 42 -3.66 -7.37 1.38
C MET A 42 -4.14 -7.58 -0.05
N GLY A 43 -3.45 -8.41 -0.85
CA GLY A 43 -3.71 -8.49 -2.29
C GLY A 43 -3.38 -7.18 -3.01
N PHE A 44 -2.36 -6.45 -2.52
CA PHE A 44 -1.97 -5.15 -3.04
C PHE A 44 -1.72 -5.22 -4.56
N ASN A 45 -2.33 -4.30 -5.31
CA ASN A 45 -2.11 -4.18 -6.75
C ASN A 45 -0.89 -3.29 -7.02
N PRO A 46 0.24 -3.82 -7.51
CA PRO A 46 1.42 -3.01 -7.81
C PRO A 46 1.36 -2.33 -9.18
N VAL A 47 0.33 -2.60 -9.99
CA VAL A 47 0.21 -2.11 -11.35
C VAL A 47 -0.60 -0.83 -11.36
N ALA A 48 0.10 0.29 -11.56
CA ALA A 48 -0.53 1.59 -11.72
C ALA A 48 -1.47 1.59 -12.94
N GLY A 49 -2.66 2.14 -12.78
CA GLY A 49 -3.67 2.09 -13.81
C GLY A 49 -5.00 2.67 -13.39
N GLU A 50 -6.05 2.28 -14.10
CA GLU A 50 -7.39 2.81 -13.88
C GLU A 50 -7.97 2.48 -12.51
N GLY A 51 -7.52 1.38 -11.91
CA GLY A 51 -7.92 0.98 -10.57
C GLY A 51 -7.47 1.95 -9.47
N ASP A 52 -6.55 2.87 -9.77
CA ASP A 52 -6.05 3.86 -8.80
C ASP A 52 -7.03 5.02 -8.58
N MET A 53 -8.14 5.08 -9.33
CA MET A 53 -9.15 6.14 -9.25
C MET A 53 -10.58 5.59 -9.10
N THR A 54 -11.37 6.24 -8.25
CA THR A 54 -12.80 5.97 -8.02
C THR A 54 -13.65 7.04 -8.69
N GLY A 55 -13.68 7.05 -10.02
CA GLY A 55 -14.43 8.06 -10.76
C GLY A 55 -14.32 7.94 -12.28
N THR A 56 -14.98 8.85 -12.99
CA THR A 56 -14.85 8.95 -14.44
C THR A 56 -13.49 9.48 -14.81
N ARG A 57 -12.88 8.91 -15.86
CA ARG A 57 -11.60 9.39 -16.38
C ARG A 57 -11.67 10.86 -16.78
N ALA A 58 -10.60 11.59 -16.48
CA ALA A 58 -10.39 12.96 -16.92
C ALA A 58 -10.23 13.05 -18.45
N LYS A 59 -9.62 12.03 -19.07
CA LYS A 59 -9.47 11.94 -20.53
C LYS A 59 -10.13 10.66 -21.05
N THR A 60 -11.21 10.83 -21.81
CA THR A 60 -12.03 9.71 -22.32
C THR A 60 -11.39 8.99 -23.52
N GLU A 61 -10.66 9.74 -24.37
CA GLU A 61 -10.14 9.20 -25.64
C GLU A 61 -8.83 8.40 -25.49
N THR A 62 -8.01 8.73 -24.49
CA THR A 62 -6.73 8.05 -24.25
C THR A 62 -6.39 8.08 -22.76
N PHE A 63 -5.82 7.00 -22.23
CA PHE A 63 -5.36 6.97 -20.85
C PHE A 63 -4.02 7.70 -20.68
N SER A 64 -3.95 8.62 -19.72
CA SER A 64 -2.73 9.30 -19.32
C SER A 64 -2.60 9.27 -17.81
N LEU A 65 -1.81 8.32 -17.29
CA LEU A 65 -1.68 8.07 -15.84
C LEU A 65 -1.42 9.34 -15.04
N ALA A 66 -0.43 10.15 -15.46
CA ALA A 66 -0.09 11.40 -14.77
C ALA A 66 -1.27 12.39 -14.69
N ARG A 67 -2.06 12.52 -15.76
CA ARG A 67 -3.22 13.42 -15.79
C ARG A 67 -4.34 12.88 -14.92
N GLU A 68 -4.62 11.58 -15.02
CA GLU A 68 -5.66 10.93 -14.23
C GLU A 68 -5.36 11.02 -12.73
N GLN A 69 -4.13 10.73 -12.31
CA GLN A 69 -3.71 10.85 -10.91
C GLN A 69 -3.79 12.30 -10.41
N THR A 70 -3.40 13.29 -11.22
CA THR A 70 -3.52 14.71 -10.86
C THR A 70 -4.98 15.08 -10.59
N VAL A 71 -5.88 14.75 -11.51
CA VAL A 71 -7.30 15.09 -11.38
C VAL A 71 -7.96 14.33 -10.25
N ALA A 72 -7.62 13.05 -10.07
CA ALA A 72 -8.17 12.25 -8.98
C ALA A 72 -7.74 12.75 -7.60
N PHE A 73 -6.50 13.21 -7.46
CA PHE A 73 -6.04 13.86 -6.23
C PHE A 73 -6.78 15.18 -5.98
N GLU A 74 -6.89 16.04 -7.00
CA GLU A 74 -7.60 17.33 -6.91
C GLU A 74 -9.08 17.16 -6.52
N ASN A 75 -9.73 16.10 -7.00
CA ASN A 75 -11.15 15.84 -6.78
C ASN A 75 -11.44 14.89 -5.59
N GLY A 76 -10.42 14.35 -4.94
CA GLY A 76 -10.58 13.39 -3.85
C GLY A 76 -11.17 12.03 -4.31
N THR A 77 -10.87 11.61 -5.53
CA THR A 77 -11.36 10.36 -6.15
C THR A 77 -10.23 9.36 -6.38
N LEU A 78 -9.21 9.34 -5.53
CA LEU A 78 -8.24 8.24 -5.51
C LEU A 78 -8.91 6.99 -4.93
N ALA A 79 -8.52 5.81 -5.41
CA ALA A 79 -8.94 4.57 -4.80
C ALA A 79 -8.34 4.41 -3.39
N THR A 80 -8.97 3.58 -2.57
CA THR A 80 -8.40 3.15 -1.30
C THR A 80 -7.30 2.13 -1.53
N ASP A 81 -6.26 2.17 -0.69
CA ASP A 81 -5.20 1.15 -0.63
C ASP A 81 -5.72 -0.22 -0.16
#